data_AF-A0AAV1T979-F1
#
_entry.id   AF-A0AAV1T979-F1
#
_cell.length_a   1.000
_cell.length_b   1.000
_cell.length_c   1.000
_cell.angle_alpha   90.00
_cell.angle_beta   90.00
_cell.angle_gamma   90.00
#
_symmetry.space_group_name_H-M   'P 1'
#
loop_
_entity.id
_entity.type
_entity.pdbx_description
1 polymer ?
#
loop_
_entity_poly.entity_id
_entity_poly.type
_entity_poly.pdbx_seq_one_letter_code
_entity_poly.pdbx_strand_id
1 'polypeptide(L)'
;MQVTFALSNSTGRAKTWALEHKPHDPNVFESLEILKFRIKDTFEPPRAWIGARPALLRLKQGKCDVHAYAQHLRCLASSVTENPVDEHKLINVFIYGLVYGPVKIYLFQEDFHALKWEISYAEQIDFSLRQSQANSSTDRPMRRQETGVLEPMELCYAKSKKSRSPSLK
;
A
#
# COMPACT_ATOMS: atom_id res chain seq x y z
N MET A 1 1.66 35.83 26.33
CA MET A 1 2.94 35.44 25.68
C MET A 1 2.82 34.21 24.74
N GLN A 2 1.85 33.29 24.92
CA GLN A 2 1.76 32.08 24.08
C GLN A 2 1.31 32.34 22.63
N VAL A 3 0.32 33.21 22.43
CA VAL A 3 -0.23 33.53 21.09
C VAL A 3 0.82 34.23 20.21
N THR A 4 1.53 35.21 20.75
CA THR A 4 2.58 35.95 20.04
C THR A 4 3.74 35.04 19.63
N PHE A 5 4.11 34.09 20.48
CA PHE A 5 5.13 33.08 20.19
C PHE A 5 4.67 32.08 19.12
N ALA A 6 3.43 31.59 19.19
CA ALA A 6 2.87 30.71 18.18
C ALA A 6 2.80 31.39 16.79
N LEU A 7 2.40 32.67 16.76
CA LEU A 7 2.37 33.47 15.55
C LEU A 7 3.78 33.72 14.98
N SER A 8 4.79 33.98 15.81
CA SER A 8 6.16 34.16 15.32
C SER A 8 6.73 32.88 14.70
N ASN A 9 6.32 31.72 15.20
CA ASN A 9 6.70 30.41 14.68
C ASN A 9 5.86 29.95 13.48
N SER A 10 4.75 30.63 13.18
CA SER A 10 3.95 30.33 11.99
C SER A 10 4.70 30.77 10.72
N THR A 11 4.53 30.03 9.62
CA THR A 11 5.19 30.29 8.34
C THR A 11 4.21 30.17 7.17
N GLY A 12 4.59 30.72 6.02
CA GLY A 12 3.78 30.67 4.79
C GLY A 12 2.40 31.33 4.95
N ARG A 13 1.38 30.69 4.37
CA ARG A 13 0.01 31.24 4.29
C ARG A 13 -0.63 31.49 5.66
N ALA A 14 -0.33 30.68 6.67
CA ALA A 14 -0.87 30.84 8.02
C ALA A 14 -0.38 32.14 8.68
N LYS A 15 0.89 32.51 8.46
CA LYS A 15 1.48 33.76 8.96
C LYS A 15 0.86 34.97 8.28
N THR A 16 0.75 34.94 6.96
CA THR A 16 0.15 36.04 6.18
C THR A 16 -1.30 36.28 6.59
N TRP A 17 -2.11 35.22 6.65
CA TRP A 17 -3.50 35.30 7.10
C TRP A 17 -3.64 35.89 8.51
N ALA A 18 -2.80 35.44 9.46
CA ALA A 18 -2.88 35.93 10.83
C ALA A 18 -2.46 37.39 10.98
N LEU A 19 -1.51 37.85 10.16
CA LEU A 19 -1.10 39.26 10.09
C LEU A 19 -2.17 40.14 9.46
N GLU A 20 -2.94 39.62 8.50
CA GLU A 20 -4.08 40.34 7.89
C GLU A 20 -5.26 40.52 8.86
N HIS A 21 -5.45 39.59 9.81
CA HIS A 21 -6.56 39.65 10.77
C HIS A 21 -6.23 40.44 12.05
N LYS A 22 -4.95 40.54 12.42
CA LYS A 22 -4.49 41.28 13.60
C LYS A 22 -4.79 42.81 13.62
N PRO A 23 -4.74 43.57 12.49
CA PRO A 23 -4.94 45.02 12.53
C PRO A 23 -6.40 45.45 12.76
N HIS A 24 -7.36 44.56 12.57
CA HIS A 24 -8.79 44.90 12.68
C HIS A 24 -9.33 44.83 14.11
N ASP A 25 -8.69 44.07 15.00
CA ASP A 25 -9.06 44.01 16.42
C ASP A 25 -7.83 43.57 17.27
N PRO A 26 -7.41 44.37 18.26
CA PRO A 26 -6.26 44.04 19.11
C PRO A 26 -6.44 42.75 19.93
N ASN A 27 -7.67 42.23 20.06
CA ASN A 27 -7.98 40.99 20.78
C ASN A 27 -8.45 39.83 19.87
N VAL A 28 -8.21 39.85 18.54
CA VAL A 28 -8.64 38.76 17.61
C VAL A 28 -8.24 37.34 18.09
N PHE A 29 -7.14 37.23 18.81
CA PHE A 29 -6.61 35.98 19.34
C PHE A 29 -6.46 36.04 20.86
N GLU A 30 -7.58 36.05 21.59
CA GLU A 30 -7.61 36.14 23.07
C GLU A 30 -6.90 34.96 23.76
N SER A 31 -6.84 33.81 23.08
CA SER A 31 -6.21 32.58 23.59
C SER A 31 -5.57 31.77 22.46
N LEU A 32 -4.60 30.92 22.82
CA LEU A 32 -4.00 29.95 21.91
C LEU A 32 -5.06 29.01 21.30
N GLU A 33 -6.11 28.67 22.05
CA GLU A 33 -7.19 27.82 21.56
C GLU A 33 -8.02 28.52 20.47
N ILE A 34 -8.24 29.82 20.59
CA ILE A 34 -8.92 30.63 19.56
C ILE A 34 -8.04 30.73 18.31
N LEU A 35 -6.74 30.94 18.48
CA LEU A 35 -5.79 30.93 17.35
C LEU A 35 -5.81 29.58 16.62
N LYS A 36 -5.72 28.46 17.36
CA LYS A 36 -5.79 27.11 16.79
C LYS A 36 -7.12 26.87 16.08
N PHE A 37 -8.23 27.26 16.70
CA PHE A 37 -9.56 27.13 16.13
C PHE A 37 -9.68 27.90 14.82
N ARG A 38 -9.30 29.19 14.79
CA ARG A 38 -9.40 30.00 13.58
C ARG A 38 -8.45 29.56 12.46
N ILE A 39 -7.23 29.11 12.80
CA ILE A 39 -6.32 28.52 11.81
C ILE A 39 -6.94 27.25 11.23
N LYS A 40 -7.50 26.36 12.06
CA LYS A 40 -8.23 25.20 11.55
C LYS A 40 -9.40 25.62 10.67
N ASP A 41 -10.30 26.47 11.17
CA ASP A 41 -11.49 26.92 10.42
C ASP A 41 -11.15 27.56 9.06
N THR A 42 -10.05 28.32 8.98
CA THR A 42 -9.65 28.98 7.73
C THR A 42 -8.94 28.05 6.75
N PHE A 43 -8.09 27.15 7.24
CA PHE A 43 -7.24 26.30 6.41
C PHE A 43 -7.77 24.87 6.24
N GLU A 44 -8.76 24.48 7.02
CA GLU A 44 -9.46 23.22 6.86
C GLU A 44 -10.27 23.31 5.56
N PRO A 45 -10.00 22.41 4.59
CA PRO A 45 -10.76 22.40 3.36
C PRO A 45 -12.23 22.20 3.71
N PRO A 46 -13.16 23.05 3.24
CA PRO A 46 -14.57 22.88 3.49
C PRO A 46 -14.98 21.46 3.09
N ARG A 47 -15.23 20.60 4.08
CA ARG A 47 -15.76 19.23 3.88
C ARG A 47 -14.78 18.20 3.33
N ALA A 48 -13.49 18.26 3.68
CA ALA A 48 -12.52 17.21 3.32
C ALA A 48 -13.00 15.79 3.67
N TRP A 49 -13.70 15.64 4.80
CA TRP A 49 -14.24 14.37 5.28
C TRP A 49 -15.48 13.88 4.51
N ILE A 50 -16.31 14.79 3.96
CA ILE A 50 -17.51 14.43 3.18
C ILE A 50 -17.11 13.72 1.88
N GLY A 51 -15.95 14.10 1.31
CA GLY A 51 -15.35 13.41 0.17
C GLY A 51 -14.57 12.15 0.54
N ALA A 52 -14.09 12.04 1.79
CA ALA A 52 -13.18 10.95 2.18
C ALA A 52 -13.84 9.57 2.10
N ARG A 53 -15.06 9.42 2.62
CA ARG A 53 -15.79 8.15 2.59
C ARG A 53 -16.11 7.66 1.16
N PRO A 54 -16.71 8.45 0.26
CA PRO A 54 -16.92 8.01 -1.12
C PRO A 54 -15.61 7.80 -1.88
N ALA A 55 -14.55 8.57 -1.59
CA ALA A 55 -13.23 8.36 -2.19
C ALA A 55 -12.62 7.02 -1.74
N LEU A 56 -12.72 6.69 -0.45
CA LEU A 56 -12.28 5.41 0.11
C LEU A 56 -12.98 4.24 -0.58
N LEU A 57 -14.30 4.28 -0.71
CA LEU A 57 -15.06 3.19 -1.34
C LEU A 57 -14.79 3.02 -2.84
N ARG A 58 -14.30 4.07 -3.51
CA ARG A 58 -13.92 4.06 -4.93
C ARG A 58 -12.42 3.84 -5.13
N LEU A 59 -11.66 3.63 -4.06
CA LEU A 59 -10.22 3.55 -4.13
C LEU A 59 -9.77 2.36 -4.99
N LYS A 60 -8.82 2.63 -5.89
CA LYS A 60 -8.21 1.65 -6.79
C LYS A 60 -6.71 1.92 -6.84
N GLN A 61 -5.89 0.86 -6.88
CA GLN A 61 -4.44 0.98 -6.94
C GLN A 61 -3.97 1.67 -8.22
N GLY A 62 -4.60 1.37 -9.37
CA GLY A 62 -4.25 1.99 -10.64
C GLY A 62 -2.79 1.74 -11.02
N LYS A 63 -2.01 2.82 -11.18
CA LYS A 63 -0.57 2.75 -11.51
C LYS A 63 0.34 2.91 -10.29
N CYS A 64 -0.23 3.05 -9.09
CA CYS A 64 0.54 3.21 -7.87
C CYS A 64 1.18 1.89 -7.45
N ASP A 65 2.36 1.95 -6.83
CA ASP A 65 2.90 0.80 -6.12
C ASP A 65 2.01 0.43 -4.91
N VAL A 66 2.22 -0.77 -4.37
CA VAL A 66 1.40 -1.32 -3.27
C VAL A 66 1.52 -0.47 -2.01
N HIS A 67 2.71 0.05 -1.71
CA HIS A 67 2.95 0.86 -0.52
C HIS A 67 2.23 2.22 -0.59
N ALA A 68 2.40 2.96 -1.69
CA ALA A 68 1.74 4.23 -1.94
C ALA A 68 0.21 4.10 -1.94
N TYR A 69 -0.30 3.02 -2.54
CA TYR A 69 -1.72 2.67 -2.49
C TYR A 69 -2.20 2.42 -1.05
N ALA A 70 -1.45 1.65 -0.27
CA ALA A 70 -1.79 1.38 1.13
C ALA A 70 -1.76 2.65 2.00
N GLN A 71 -0.80 3.55 1.78
CA GLN A 71 -0.79 4.86 2.44
C GLN A 71 -2.01 5.69 2.09
N HIS A 72 -2.41 5.71 0.82
CA HIS A 72 -3.60 6.45 0.39
C HIS A 72 -4.88 5.92 1.07
N LEU A 73 -5.03 4.59 1.16
CA LEU A 73 -6.12 3.98 1.92
C LEU A 73 -6.09 4.41 3.39
N ARG A 74 -4.93 4.35 4.06
CA ARG A 74 -4.77 4.77 5.47
C ARG A 74 -5.18 6.23 5.67
N CYS A 75 -4.69 7.13 4.81
CA CYS A 75 -5.02 8.55 4.88
C CYS A 75 -6.53 8.80 4.72
N LEU A 76 -7.18 8.12 3.78
CA LEU A 76 -8.63 8.22 3.59
C LEU A 76 -9.41 7.64 4.77
N ALA A 77 -9.01 6.48 5.28
CA ALA A 77 -9.64 5.86 6.46
C ALA A 77 -9.54 6.77 7.69
N SER A 78 -8.38 7.40 7.94
CA SER A 78 -8.20 8.35 9.04
C SER A 78 -8.94 9.68 8.83
N SER A 79 -9.25 10.05 7.59
CA SER A 79 -10.02 11.27 7.28
C SER A 79 -11.53 11.10 7.49
N VAL A 80 -12.02 9.86 7.60
CA VAL A 80 -13.42 9.56 7.93
C VAL A 80 -13.57 9.60 9.45
N THR A 81 -13.85 10.80 9.97
CA THR A 81 -14.05 11.05 11.41
C THR A 81 -15.46 10.66 11.88
N GLU A 82 -16.48 10.88 11.04
CA GLU A 82 -17.86 10.52 11.33
C GLU A 82 -18.18 9.11 10.84
N ASN A 83 -18.66 8.24 11.74
CA ASN A 83 -19.05 6.85 11.45
C ASN A 83 -17.92 6.06 10.76
N PRO A 84 -16.88 5.65 11.52
CA PRO A 84 -15.73 4.97 10.97
C PRO A 84 -16.13 3.70 10.23
N VAL A 85 -15.40 3.41 9.15
CA VAL A 85 -15.66 2.22 8.33
C VAL A 85 -15.15 0.98 9.08
N ASP A 86 -15.99 -0.05 9.11
CA ASP A 86 -15.68 -1.35 9.69
C ASP A 86 -14.41 -1.97 9.08
N GLU A 87 -13.60 -2.65 9.91
CA GLU A 87 -12.31 -3.23 9.50
C GLU A 87 -12.47 -4.20 8.33
N HIS A 88 -13.48 -5.08 8.37
CA HIS A 88 -13.73 -6.02 7.29
C HIS A 88 -14.08 -5.29 5.98
N LYS A 89 -14.78 -4.15 6.05
CA LYS A 89 -15.03 -3.31 4.86
C LYS A 89 -13.75 -2.67 4.34
N LEU A 90 -12.86 -2.19 5.22
CA LEU A 90 -11.57 -1.63 4.82
C LEU A 90 -10.69 -2.66 4.13
N ILE A 91 -10.61 -3.87 4.68
CA ILE A 91 -9.87 -5.00 4.09
C ILE A 91 -10.44 -5.32 2.70
N ASN A 92 -11.76 -5.41 2.57
CA ASN A 92 -12.39 -5.63 1.27
C ASN A 92 -12.07 -4.52 0.27
N VAL A 93 -12.17 -3.25 0.67
CA VAL A 93 -11.80 -2.11 -0.19
C VAL A 93 -10.34 -2.23 -0.63
N PHE A 94 -9.43 -2.58 0.27
CA PHE A 94 -8.02 -2.77 -0.04
C PHE A 94 -7.81 -3.88 -1.07
N ILE A 95 -8.27 -5.10 -0.80
CA ILE A 95 -8.10 -6.29 -1.66
C ILE A 95 -8.77 -6.08 -3.03
N TYR A 96 -10.04 -5.68 -3.06
CA TYR A 96 -10.76 -5.46 -4.32
C TYR A 96 -10.24 -4.25 -5.09
N GLY A 97 -9.59 -3.31 -4.42
CA GLY A 97 -8.99 -2.14 -5.02
C GLY A 97 -7.60 -2.39 -5.65
N LEU A 98 -6.90 -3.45 -5.25
CA LEU A 98 -5.63 -3.86 -5.83
C LEU A 98 -5.77 -4.26 -7.31
N VAL A 99 -4.73 -3.99 -8.10
CA VAL A 99 -4.58 -4.52 -9.46
C VAL A 99 -4.42 -6.04 -9.38
N TYR A 100 -4.96 -6.75 -10.37
CA TYR A 100 -4.82 -8.20 -10.43
C TYR A 100 -3.34 -8.59 -10.62
N GLY A 101 -2.84 -9.48 -9.76
CA GLY A 101 -1.44 -9.90 -9.73
C GLY A 101 -1.13 -10.76 -8.51
N PRO A 102 0.14 -11.15 -8.31
CA PRO A 102 0.51 -12.09 -7.26
C PRO A 102 0.12 -11.61 -5.86
N VAL A 103 0.35 -10.32 -5.55
CA VAL A 103 -0.04 -9.71 -4.27
C VAL A 103 -1.52 -9.94 -3.98
N LYS A 104 -2.40 -9.61 -4.92
CA LYS A 104 -3.86 -9.80 -4.78
C LYS A 104 -4.24 -11.27 -4.63
N ILE A 105 -3.58 -12.16 -5.36
CA ILE A 105 -3.86 -13.61 -5.30
C ILE A 105 -3.53 -14.17 -3.91
N TYR A 106 -2.37 -13.83 -3.35
CA TYR A 106 -1.98 -14.31 -2.02
C TYR A 106 -2.87 -13.73 -0.91
N LEU A 107 -3.29 -12.46 -1.01
CA LEU A 107 -4.20 -11.87 -0.02
C LEU A 107 -5.58 -12.55 0.00
N PHE A 108 -6.08 -13.07 -1.13
CA PHE A 108 -7.33 -13.83 -1.16
C PHE A 108 -7.25 -15.23 -0.54
N GLN A 109 -6.03 -15.76 -0.35
CA GLN A 109 -5.83 -17.10 0.20
C GLN A 109 -5.76 -17.09 1.73
N GLU A 110 -5.50 -15.94 2.32
CA GLU A 110 -5.29 -15.77 3.75
C GLU A 110 -6.48 -15.01 4.37
N ASP A 111 -6.82 -15.32 5.62
CA ASP A 111 -7.90 -14.64 6.34
C ASP A 111 -7.32 -13.60 7.29
N PHE A 112 -7.74 -12.35 7.13
CA PHE A 112 -7.26 -11.22 7.93
C PHE A 112 -8.40 -10.56 8.68
N HIS A 113 -8.16 -10.29 9.96
CA HIS A 113 -9.12 -9.60 10.84
C HIS A 113 -8.77 -8.13 11.10
N ALA A 114 -7.63 -7.65 10.60
CA ALA A 114 -7.26 -6.25 10.72
C ALA A 114 -6.48 -5.75 9.51
N LEU A 115 -6.83 -4.54 9.04
CA LEU A 115 -6.21 -3.90 7.89
C LEU A 115 -4.69 -3.73 8.04
N LYS A 116 -4.21 -3.55 9.27
CA LYS A 116 -2.77 -3.38 9.53
C LYS A 116 -1.96 -4.61 9.08
N TRP A 117 -2.43 -5.81 9.40
CA TRP A 117 -1.73 -7.05 9.07
C TRP A 117 -1.78 -7.33 7.56
N GLU A 118 -2.94 -7.10 6.96
CA GLU A 118 -3.18 -7.17 5.53
C GLU A 118 -2.19 -6.32 4.73
N ILE A 119 -2.03 -5.04 5.10
CA ILE A 119 -1.08 -4.15 4.41
C ILE A 119 0.36 -4.61 4.59
N SER A 120 0.77 -4.99 5.81
CA SER A 120 2.14 -5.48 6.06
C SER A 120 2.45 -6.71 5.22
N TYR A 121 1.49 -7.63 5.09
CA TYR A 121 1.64 -8.84 4.28
C TYR A 121 1.73 -8.50 2.78
N ALA A 122 0.88 -7.59 2.29
CA ALA A 122 0.93 -7.10 0.91
C ALA A 122 2.29 -6.46 0.57
N GLU A 123 2.83 -5.62 1.47
CA GLU A 123 4.14 -5.00 1.33
C GLU A 123 5.27 -6.06 1.33
N GLN A 124 5.18 -7.07 2.19
CA GLN A 124 6.14 -8.17 2.24
C GLN A 124 6.16 -8.97 0.93
N ILE A 125 5.00 -9.29 0.37
CA ILE A 125 4.89 -10.00 -0.90
C ILE A 125 5.47 -9.16 -2.03
N ASP A 126 5.07 -7.88 -2.15
CA ASP A 126 5.57 -6.97 -3.18
C ASP A 126 7.10 -6.83 -3.11
N PHE A 127 7.64 -6.70 -1.90
CA PHE A 127 9.08 -6.67 -1.67
C PHE A 127 9.76 -7.98 -2.11
N SER A 128 9.24 -9.13 -1.71
CA SER A 128 9.79 -10.44 -2.05
C SER A 128 9.79 -10.69 -3.57
N LEU A 129 8.73 -10.26 -4.27
CA LEU A 129 8.62 -10.33 -5.72
C LEU A 129 9.66 -9.47 -6.42
N ARG A 130 9.83 -8.22 -5.98
CA ARG A 130 10.85 -7.31 -6.52
C ARG A 130 12.26 -7.85 -6.33
N GLN A 131 12.54 -8.43 -5.16
CA GLN A 131 13.83 -9.06 -4.87
C GLN A 131 14.08 -10.26 -5.79
N SER A 132 13.08 -11.13 -5.97
CA SER A 132 13.18 -12.28 -6.88
C SER A 132 13.47 -11.84 -8.32
N GLN A 133 12.79 -10.79 -8.80
CA GLN A 133 13.03 -10.23 -10.13
C GLN A 133 14.43 -9.63 -10.28
N ALA A 134 14.90 -8.87 -9.28
CA ALA A 134 16.25 -8.30 -9.28
C ALA A 134 17.33 -9.39 -9.32
N ASN A 135 17.16 -10.46 -8.51
CA ASN A 135 18.09 -11.59 -8.48
C ASN A 135 18.10 -12.36 -9.80
N SER A 136 16.94 -12.60 -10.41
CA SER A 136 16.84 -13.26 -11.73
C SER A 136 17.49 -12.45 -12.86
N SER A 137 17.54 -11.13 -12.73
CA SER A 137 18.17 -10.23 -13.70
C SER A 137 19.69 -10.19 -13.59
N THR A 138 20.23 -10.54 -12.42
CA THR A 138 21.68 -10.49 -12.13
C THR A 138 22.37 -11.83 -12.40
N ASP A 139 21.62 -12.93 -12.43
CA ASP A 139 22.16 -14.30 -12.50
C ASP A 139 22.08 -14.95 -13.90
N ARG A 140 22.04 -14.16 -14.98
CA ARG A 140 22.21 -14.69 -16.34
C ARG A 140 23.50 -14.19 -16.97
N PRO A 141 24.64 -14.87 -16.78
CA PRO A 141 25.62 -14.89 -17.86
C PRO A 141 24.88 -15.44 -19.09
N MET A 142 24.93 -14.71 -20.20
CA MET A 142 24.53 -15.19 -21.50
C MET A 142 25.30 -16.50 -21.74
N ARG A 143 24.66 -17.66 -21.54
CA ARG A 143 25.23 -18.93 -21.99
C ARG A 143 25.26 -18.80 -23.51
N ARG A 144 26.43 -18.42 -24.02
CA ARG A 144 26.75 -18.46 -25.44
C ARG A 144 26.30 -19.84 -25.90
N GLN A 145 25.25 -19.90 -26.70
CA GLN A 145 24.92 -21.10 -27.45
C GLN A 145 26.07 -21.27 -28.44
N GLU A 146 27.13 -21.93 -27.98
CA GLU A 146 27.99 -22.66 -28.89
C GLU A 146 27.12 -23.80 -29.42
N THR A 147 26.93 -23.76 -30.73
CA THR A 147 26.36 -24.78 -31.59
C THR A 147 26.85 -26.16 -31.14
N GLY A 148 26.05 -26.83 -30.32
CA GLY A 148 26.36 -28.11 -29.73
C GLY A 148 25.05 -28.82 -29.49
N VAL A 149 24.67 -29.62 -30.49
CA VAL A 149 23.70 -30.72 -30.49
C VAL A 149 23.10 -30.98 -29.10
N LEU A 150 21.77 -30.83 -29.00
CA LEU A 150 21.00 -31.35 -27.87
C LEU A 150 21.32 -32.84 -27.74
N GLU A 151 22.13 -33.22 -26.75
CA GLU A 151 22.26 -34.64 -26.42
C GLU A 151 20.88 -35.15 -26.01
N PRO A 152 20.35 -36.18 -26.69
CA PRO A 152 19.11 -36.81 -26.31
C PRO A 152 19.22 -37.35 -24.89
N MET A 153 18.16 -37.20 -24.11
CA MET A 153 18.06 -37.78 -22.78
C MET A 153 18.14 -39.32 -22.90
N GLU A 154 19.25 -39.90 -22.45
CA GLU A 154 19.41 -41.36 -22.38
C GLU A 154 18.40 -41.93 -21.39
N LEU A 155 17.30 -42.47 -21.93
CA LEU A 155 16.32 -43.25 -21.18
C LEU A 155 16.98 -44.57 -20.77
N CYS A 156 17.29 -44.72 -19.48
CA CYS A 156 17.74 -45.99 -18.90
C CYS A 156 16.73 -47.10 -19.22
N TYR A 157 17.05 -47.98 -20.18
CA TYR A 157 16.29 -49.19 -20.45
C TYR A 157 16.39 -50.13 -19.23
N ALA A 158 15.30 -50.22 -18.47
CA ALA A 158 15.13 -51.28 -17.48
C ALA A 158 15.10 -52.63 -18.21
N LYS A 159 16.19 -53.39 -18.11
CA LYS A 159 16.30 -54.74 -18.66
C LYS A 159 15.36 -55.67 -17.89
N SER A 160 14.15 -55.92 -18.42
CA SER A 160 13.23 -56.90 -17.87
C SER A 160 13.90 -58.28 -17.91
N LYS A 161 14.18 -58.87 -16.75
CA LYS A 161 14.60 -60.27 -16.66
C LYS A 161 13.38 -61.16 -16.93
N LYS A 162 13.35 -61.76 -18.13
CA LYS A 162 12.41 -62.83 -18.48
C LYS A 162 12.84 -64.11 -17.76
N SER A 163 12.25 -64.40 -16.60
CA SER A 163 12.32 -65.74 -16.01
C SER A 163 11.39 -66.67 -16.80
N ARG A 164 12.00 -67.69 -17.39
CA ARG A 164 11.34 -68.76 -18.15
C ARG A 164 10.88 -69.79 -17.12
N SER A 165 9.59 -70.07 -17.05
CA SER A 165 9.01 -71.17 -16.28
C SER A 165 9.51 -72.53 -16.84
N PRO A 166 9.72 -73.56 -15.99
CA PRO A 166 9.98 -74.90 -16.45
C PRO A 166 8.66 -75.65 -16.69
N SER A 167 8.59 -76.32 -17.84
CA SER A 167 7.53 -77.23 -18.28
C SER A 167 7.60 -78.59 -17.57
N LEU A 168 6.42 -79.17 -17.30
CA LEU A 168 6.21 -80.50 -16.75
C LEU A 168 6.94 -81.62 -17.51
N LYS A 169 7.45 -82.59 -16.75
CA LYS A 169 7.25 -84.03 -16.96
C LYS A 169 7.11 -84.70 -15.60
#